data_AF-A0A4R5XM02-F1
#
_entry.id   AF-A0A4R5XM02-F1
#
_cell.length_a   1.000
_cell.length_b   1.000
_cell.length_c   1.000
_cell.angle_alpha   90.00
_cell.angle_beta   90.00
_cell.angle_gamma   90.00
#
_symmetry.space_group_name_H-M   'P 1'
#
loop_
_entity.id
_entity.type
_entity.pdbx_description
1 polymer ?
#
loop_
_entity_poly.entity_id
_entity_poly.type
_entity_poly.pdbx_seq_one_letter_code
_entity_poly.pdbx_strand_id
1 'polypeptide(L)'
;MAIKQLSNRERDVAVLVAKGKKDVEIARILFISRRRVGELIFNIKEKWEITSRVEIGIGVYYFGWLQFQDDQDAWTPPFYTTGHLQEVQI
;
A
#
# COMPACT_ATOMS: atom_id res chain seq x y z
N MET A 1 -0.54 7.75 24.14
CA MET A 1 -1.31 7.12 23.06
C MET A 1 -0.94 5.64 22.99
N ALA A 2 -1.88 4.74 23.30
CA ALA A 2 -1.67 3.31 23.11
C ALA A 2 -2.21 2.93 21.73
N ILE A 3 -1.32 2.66 20.78
CA ILE A 3 -1.73 2.23 19.45
C ILE A 3 -2.32 0.82 19.58
N LYS A 4 -3.63 0.70 19.42
CA LYS A 4 -4.30 -0.60 19.52
C LYS A 4 -4.01 -1.42 18.26
N GLN A 5 -3.53 -2.65 18.45
CA GLN A 5 -3.22 -3.53 17.32
C GLN A 5 -4.48 -3.87 16.53
N LEU A 6 -4.37 -3.77 15.20
CA LEU A 6 -5.40 -4.25 14.28
C LEU A 6 -5.34 -5.77 14.15
N SER A 7 -6.51 -6.38 13.99
CA SER A 7 -6.62 -7.77 13.56
C SER A 7 -6.12 -7.94 12.13
N ASN A 8 -5.82 -9.17 11.73
CA ASN A 8 -5.35 -9.48 10.38
C ASN A 8 -6.32 -8.95 9.30
N ARG A 9 -7.63 -9.12 9.49
CA ARG A 9 -8.65 -8.61 8.56
C ARG A 9 -8.67 -7.09 8.46
N GLU A 10 -8.51 -6.39 9.58
CA GLU A 10 -8.44 -4.92 9.59
C GLU A 10 -7.14 -4.44 8.93
N ARG A 11 -6.03 -5.14 9.15
CA ARG A 11 -4.75 -4.86 8.49
C ARG A 11 -4.86 -4.98 6.97
N ASP A 12 -5.48 -6.06 6.48
CA ASP A 12 -5.68 -6.27 5.03
C ASP A 12 -6.49 -5.12 4.41
N VAL A 13 -7.58 -4.71 5.09
CA VAL A 13 -8.39 -3.57 4.66
C VAL A 13 -7.58 -2.27 4.68
N ALA A 14 -6.81 -2.02 5.75
CA ALA A 14 -6.00 -0.82 5.89
C ALA A 14 -4.95 -0.72 4.77
N VAL A 15 -4.26 -1.82 4.44
CA VAL A 15 -3.29 -1.88 3.34
C VAL A 15 -3.95 -1.57 1.99
N LEU A 16 -5.14 -2.11 1.73
CA LEU A 16 -5.87 -1.81 0.50
C LEU A 16 -6.35 -0.35 0.43
N VAL A 17 -6.75 0.22 1.57
CA VAL A 17 -7.08 1.65 1.68
C VAL A 17 -5.85 2.50 1.38
N ALA A 18 -4.68 2.15 1.92
CA ALA A 18 -3.42 2.84 1.66
C ALA A 18 -3.01 2.78 0.18
N LYS A 19 -3.34 1.69 -0.52
CA LYS A 19 -3.20 1.55 -1.99
C LYS A 19 -4.24 2.33 -2.80
N GLY A 20 -5.08 3.15 -2.17
CA GLY A 20 -6.08 3.97 -2.84
C GLY A 20 -7.34 3.22 -3.28
N LYS A 21 -7.56 1.98 -2.84
CA LYS A 21 -8.74 1.20 -3.23
C LYS A 21 -10.03 1.73 -2.59
N LYS A 22 -11.10 1.77 -3.38
CA LYS A 22 -12.47 2.09 -2.95
C LYS A 22 -13.10 0.91 -2.24
N ASP A 23 -14.11 1.15 -1.41
CA ASP A 23 -14.78 0.09 -0.62
C ASP A 23 -15.36 -1.02 -1.48
N VAL A 24 -15.81 -0.68 -2.69
CA VAL A 24 -16.31 -1.64 -3.69
C VAL A 24 -15.20 -2.57 -4.17
N GLU A 25 -14.00 -2.04 -4.40
CA GLU A 25 -12.84 -2.81 -4.85
C GLU A 25 -12.32 -3.68 -3.71
N ILE A 26 -12.24 -3.13 -2.50
CA ILE A 26 -11.86 -3.87 -1.29
C ILE A 26 -12.81 -5.04 -1.04
N ALA A 27 -14.12 -4.80 -1.14
CA ALA A 27 -15.14 -5.83 -1.01
C ALA A 27 -14.93 -6.99 -2.00
N ARG A 28 -14.61 -6.67 -3.26
CA ARG A 28 -14.30 -7.66 -4.30
C ARG A 28 -13.01 -8.41 -4.02
N ILE A 29 -11.93 -7.71 -3.65
CA ILE A 29 -10.61 -8.30 -3.40
C ILE A 29 -10.65 -9.26 -2.19
N LEU A 30 -11.36 -8.88 -1.13
CA LEU A 30 -11.44 -9.65 0.12
C LEU A 30 -12.62 -10.63 0.16
N PHE A 31 -13.43 -10.70 -0.91
CA PHE A 31 -14.65 -11.52 -1.01
C PHE A 31 -15.63 -11.29 0.16
N ILE A 32 -15.85 -10.03 0.54
CA ILE A 32 -16.78 -9.62 1.60
C ILE A 32 -17.79 -8.58 1.13
N SER A 33 -18.88 -8.40 1.88
CA SER A 33 -19.87 -7.37 1.54
C SER A 33 -19.31 -5.95 1.77
N ARG A 34 -19.79 -4.97 1.00
CA ARG A 34 -19.43 -3.55 1.20
C ARG A 34 -19.76 -3.07 2.60
N ARG A 35 -20.87 -3.54 3.17
CA ARG A 35 -21.26 -3.27 4.56
C ARG A 35 -20.17 -3.70 5.54
N ARG A 36 -19.63 -4.92 5.35
CA ARG A 36 -18.56 -5.44 6.19
C ARG A 36 -17.26 -4.65 6.05
N VAL A 37 -16.94 -4.18 4.84
CA VAL A 37 -15.79 -3.26 4.63
C VAL A 37 -15.99 -1.98 5.45
N GLY A 38 -17.18 -1.38 5.39
CA GLY A 38 -17.51 -0.17 6.16
C GLY A 38 -17.35 -0.37 7.67
N GLU A 39 -17.82 -1.50 8.22
CA GLU A 39 -17.61 -1.86 9.63
C GLU A 39 -16.13 -1.99 9.99
N LEU A 40 -15.33 -2.66 9.14
CA LEU A 40 -13.89 -2.82 9.36
C LEU A 40 -13.17 -1.46 9.35
N ILE A 41 -13.50 -0.58 8.41
CA ILE A 41 -12.95 0.78 8.35
C ILE A 41 -13.36 1.59 9.58
N PHE A 42 -14.61 1.50 10.01
CA PHE A 42 -15.09 2.15 11.23
C PHE A 42 -14.32 1.68 12.46
N ASN A 43 -14.14 0.37 12.62
CA ASN A 43 -13.38 -0.21 13.74
C ASN A 43 -11.91 0.24 13.72
N ILE A 44 -11.29 0.34 12.54
CA ILE A 44 -9.92 0.86 12.40
C ILE A 44 -9.86 2.31 12.87
N LYS A 45 -10.83 3.13 12.44
CA LYS A 45 -10.92 4.54 12.84
C LYS A 45 -11.06 4.71 14.34
N GLU A 46 -11.93 3.93 14.98
CA GLU A 46 -12.06 3.96 16.45
C GLU A 46 -10.79 3.49 17.16
N LYS A 47 -10.14 2.43 16.67
CA LYS A 47 -8.92 1.89 17.29
C LYS A 47 -7.72 2.82 17.23
N TRP A 48 -7.62 3.60 16.16
CA TRP A 48 -6.53 4.53 15.91
C TRP A 48 -6.90 5.98 16.22
N GLU A 49 -8.13 6.23 16.67
CA GLU A 49 -8.66 7.57 16.97
C GLU A 49 -8.51 8.56 15.79
N ILE A 50 -8.74 8.05 14.57
CA ILE A 50 -8.56 8.81 13.33
C ILE A 50 -9.91 9.04 12.65
N THR A 51 -10.00 10.11 11.89
CA THR A 51 -11.24 10.56 11.26
C THR A 51 -11.21 10.38 9.75
N SER A 52 -10.03 10.50 9.15
CA SER A 52 -9.83 10.51 7.72
C SER A 52 -9.36 9.16 7.19
N ARG A 53 -9.82 8.83 5.97
CA ARG A 53 -9.34 7.67 5.22
C ARG A 53 -7.85 7.80 4.87
N VAL A 54 -7.36 9.03 4.73
CA VAL A 54 -5.95 9.32 4.44
C VAL A 54 -5.06 8.99 5.64
N GLU A 55 -5.52 9.26 6.86
CA GLU A 55 -4.79 8.92 8.10
C GLU A 55 -4.58 7.41 8.22
N ILE A 56 -5.50 6.59 7.72
CA ILE A 56 -5.30 5.13 7.63
C ILE A 56 -4.07 4.82 6.76
N GLY A 57 -3.94 5.48 5.60
CA GLY A 57 -2.80 5.31 4.71
C GLY A 57 -1.48 5.71 5.36
N ILE A 58 -1.46 6.84 6.07
CA ILE A 58 -0.29 7.31 6.82
C ILE A 58 0.10 6.31 7.90
N GLY A 59 -0.88 5.80 8.66
CA GLY A 59 -0.64 4.79 9.70
C GLY A 59 -0.02 3.52 9.12
N VAL A 60 -0.59 3.00 8.02
CA VAL A 60 -0.07 1.79 7.33
C VAL A 60 1.38 1.98 6.87
N TYR A 61 1.72 3.16 6.35
CA TYR A 61 3.10 3.49 5.99
C TYR A 61 4.01 3.55 7.22
N TYR A 62 3.58 4.21 8.29
CA TYR A 62 4.33 4.31 9.55
C TYR A 62 4.61 2.95 10.19
N PHE A 63 3.67 2.01 10.11
CA PHE A 63 3.87 0.64 10.60
C PHE A 63 4.71 -0.25 9.66
N GLY A 64 5.12 0.26 8.49
CA GLY A 64 5.89 -0.49 7.50
C GLY A 64 5.10 -1.60 6.80
N TRP A 65 3.77 -1.55 6.83
CA TRP A 65 2.90 -2.53 6.16
C TRP A 65 2.73 -2.26 4.66
N LEU A 66 3.02 -1.03 4.24
CA LEU A 66 3.12 -0.65 2.86
C LEU A 66 4.45 0.04 2.65
N GLN A 67 5.31 -0.57 1.85
CA GLN A 67 6.43 0.12 1.24
C GLN A 67 5.98 0.55 -0.14
N PHE A 68 6.13 1.84 -0.45
CA PHE A 68 6.15 2.25 -1.84
C PHE A 68 7.42 1.62 -2.40
N GLN A 69 7.27 0.58 -3.21
CA GLN A 69 8.32 0.26 -4.15
C GLN A 69 8.39 1.51 -5.02
N ASP A 70 9.42 2.32 -4.83
CA ASP A 70 9.90 3.13 -5.93
C ASP A 70 10.25 2.08 -6.98
N ASP A 71 9.30 1.80 -7.86
CA ASP A 71 9.63 1.26 -9.16
C ASP A 71 10.55 2.32 -9.74
N GLN A 72 11.84 2.17 -9.44
CA GLN A 72 12.90 2.53 -10.35
C GLN A 72 12.62 1.69 -11.59
N ASP A 73 11.62 2.12 -12.36
CA ASP A 73 11.78 2.24 -13.79
C ASP A 73 13.16 2.84 -13.92
N ALA A 74 14.12 1.97 -14.18
CA ALA A 74 15.36 2.35 -14.78
C ALA A 74 14.93 3.25 -15.92
N TRP A 75 15.06 4.56 -15.71
CA TRP A 75 15.11 5.49 -16.80
C TRP A 75 16.37 5.06 -17.55
N THR A 76 16.18 4.11 -18.46
CA THR A 76 17.09 3.86 -19.55
C THR A 76 16.74 4.96 -20.54
N PRO A 77 17.51 6.07 -20.57
CA PRO A 77 17.39 6.99 -21.67
C PRO A 77 17.52 6.19 -22.96
N PRO A 78 16.77 6.56 -24.00
CA PRO A 78 16.71 5.84 -25.27
C PRO A 78 18.04 5.80 -26.06
N PHE A 79 19.17 6.16 -25.44
CA PHE A 79 20.47 6.36 -26.08
C PHE A 79 21.63 5.61 -25.42
N TYR A 80 21.41 4.77 -24.40
CA TYR A 80 22.45 3.81 -24.01
C TYR A 80 22.43 2.62 -24.97
N THR A 81 23.04 2.80 -26.13
CA THR A 81 23.57 1.68 -26.89
C THR A 81 24.69 1.09 -26.05
N THR A 82 24.46 -0.10 -25.50
CA THR A 82 25.54 -0.94 -24.99
C THR A 82 26.52 -1.14 -26.14
N GLY A 83 27.60 -0.36 -26.12
CA GLY A 83 28.74 -0.56 -26.96
C GLY A 83 29.25 -1.96 -26.70
N HIS A 84 29.00 -2.85 -27.66
CA HIS A 84 29.81 -4.03 -27.87
C HIS A 84 31.22 -3.53 -28.21
N LEU A 85 32.05 -3.31 -27.20
CA LEU A 85 33.50 -3.27 -27.34
C LEU A 85 34.07 -4.31 -26.38
N GLN A 86 33.92 -5.55 -26.82
CA GLN A 86 34.88 -6.60 -26.49
C GLN A 86 36.26 -6.16 -26.98
N GLU A 87 37.24 -6.35 -26.09
CA GLU A 87 38.64 -6.62 -26.38
C GLU A 87 39.40 -5.65 -27.30
N VAL A 88 40.31 -4.87 -26.68
CA VAL A 88 41.68 -4.81 -27.19
C VAL A 88 42.62 -5.00 -26.00
N GLN A 89 43.11 -6.23 -25.84
CA GLN A 89 44.48 -6.43 -25.37
C GLN A 89 45.42 -5.87 -26.45
N ILE A 90 46.32 -4.97 -26.06
CA ILE A 90 47.78 -4.88 -26.34
C ILE A 90 48.26 -3.56 -25.71
#